data_AF-A0A2W4LB08-F1
#
_entry.id   AF-A0A2W4LB08-F1
#
_cell.length_a   1.000
_cell.length_b   1.000
_cell.length_c   1.000
_cell.angle_alpha   90.00
_cell.angle_beta   90.00
_cell.angle_gamma   90.00
#
_symmetry.space_group_name_H-M   'P 1'
#
loop_
_entity.id
_entity.type
_entity.pdbx_description
1 polymer ?
#
loop_
_entity_poly.entity_id
_entity_poly.type
_entity_poly.pdbx_seq_one_letter_code
_entity_poly.pdbx_strand_id
1 'polypeptide(L)'
;MTDLFREARLDQPRQPRRLRLPQINSESFGHFAEAFARFMGTPQFILYMTLFVGGWIALNLGGIFGLRWDPYPFILLNLAFSTQASYAAPLILLAQNRQADRDRLAVEEDRRRATAQKADTEFLAREIAALRIALGEVATRDFVRSELSRLMEELDREDRRRGRLESRPLSAAGLRGDADRLDGRAGEPGRRGEPGGRKG
;
A
#
# COMPACT_ATOMS: atom_id res chain seq x y z
N MET A 1 38.69 23.94 57.32
CA MET A 1 37.67 23.87 58.39
C MET A 1 36.91 25.19 58.33
N THR A 2 35.86 25.35 57.53
CA THR A 2 34.60 24.58 57.51
C THR A 2 33.85 24.80 56.19
N ASP A 3 33.61 23.71 55.46
CA ASP A 3 32.55 23.59 54.44
C ASP A 3 31.18 23.48 55.13
N LEU A 4 30.50 24.61 55.37
CA LEU A 4 29.16 24.62 55.99
C LEU A 4 28.13 25.47 55.24
N PHE A 5 28.32 25.67 53.94
CA PHE A 5 27.22 26.07 53.06
C PHE A 5 26.83 24.89 52.19
N ARG A 6 26.23 23.88 52.84
CA ARG A 6 25.49 22.81 52.16
C ARG A 6 24.31 23.48 51.46
N GLU A 7 24.51 23.79 50.18
CA GLU A 7 23.44 24.11 49.24
C GLU A 7 22.32 23.07 49.40
N ALA A 8 21.20 23.52 49.96
CA ALA A 8 19.96 22.78 49.89
C ALA A 8 19.55 22.72 48.41
N ARG A 9 19.95 21.64 47.73
CA ARG A 9 19.55 21.35 46.35
C ARG A 9 18.02 21.33 46.26
N LEU A 10 17.46 22.44 45.80
CA LEU A 10 16.05 22.66 45.51
C LEU A 10 15.61 22.04 44.17
N ASP A 11 16.47 21.24 43.55
CA ASP A 11 16.33 20.78 42.16
C ASP A 11 15.81 19.33 42.04
N GLN A 12 15.33 18.73 43.14
CA GLN A 12 14.64 17.45 43.09
C GLN A 12 13.13 17.68 43.16
N PRO A 13 12.38 17.49 42.06
CA PRO A 13 10.94 17.43 42.16
C PRO A 13 10.60 16.25 43.09
N ARG A 14 10.04 16.56 44.26
CA ARG A 14 9.51 15.58 45.20
C ARG A 14 8.58 14.65 44.42
N GLN A 15 9.00 13.40 44.23
CA GLN A 15 8.17 12.40 43.57
C GLN A 15 6.86 12.29 44.36
N PRO A 16 5.71 12.60 43.76
CA PRO A 16 4.44 12.47 44.45
C PRO A 16 4.30 11.00 44.82
N ARG A 17 4.16 10.74 46.11
CA ARG A 17 3.94 9.42 46.69
C ARG A 17 2.70 8.86 45.99
N ARG A 18 2.89 7.97 44.99
CA ARG A 18 1.79 7.42 44.19
C ARG A 18 0.94 6.57 45.13
N LEU A 19 -0.14 7.17 45.63
CA LEU A 19 -1.22 6.44 46.29
C LEU A 19 -1.70 5.40 45.28
N ARG A 20 -1.42 4.12 45.55
CA ARG A 20 -2.01 3.01 44.80
C ARG A 20 -3.47 2.94 45.20
N LEU A 21 -4.29 3.75 44.55
CA LEU A 21 -5.72 3.53 44.54
C LEU A 21 -5.95 2.12 43.95
N PRO A 22 -6.83 1.31 44.56
CA PRO A 22 -7.20 0.02 43.98
C PRO A 22 -7.66 0.27 42.54
N GLN A 23 -7.10 -0.47 41.59
CA GLN A 23 -7.54 -0.43 40.20
C GLN A 23 -8.96 -0.99 40.17
N ILE A 24 -9.95 -0.10 40.30
CA ILE A 24 -11.34 -0.45 40.05
C ILE A 24 -11.38 -1.01 38.63
N ASN A 25 -11.87 -2.25 38.46
CA ASN A 25 -11.91 -2.99 37.21
C ASN A 25 -12.61 -2.16 36.12
N SER A 26 -11.84 -1.38 35.38
CA SER A 26 -12.34 -0.43 34.39
C SER A 26 -13.06 -1.14 33.25
N GLU A 27 -12.71 -2.40 32.99
CA GLU A 27 -13.26 -3.27 31.96
C GLU A 27 -14.76 -3.54 32.18
N SER A 28 -15.18 -3.98 33.37
CA SER A 28 -16.59 -4.25 33.69
C SER A 28 -17.46 -2.99 33.61
N PHE A 29 -16.97 -1.86 34.12
CA PHE A 29 -17.67 -0.57 34.02
C PHE A 29 -17.75 -0.06 32.59
N GLY A 30 -16.75 -0.35 31.75
CA GLY A 30 -16.75 0.01 30.34
C GLY A 30 -17.85 -0.70 29.54
N HIS A 31 -18.02 -2.01 29.76
CA HIS A 31 -19.09 -2.76 29.13
C HIS A 31 -20.47 -2.29 29.58
N PHE A 32 -20.64 -1.96 30.87
CA PHE A 32 -21.87 -1.38 31.39
C PHE A 32 -22.18 -0.01 30.78
N ALA A 33 -21.19 0.89 30.73
CA ALA A 33 -21.34 2.22 30.13
C ALA A 33 -21.66 2.14 28.63
N GLU A 34 -21.05 1.21 27.90
CA GLU A 34 -21.34 0.98 26.49
C GLU A 34 -22.76 0.44 26.25
N ALA A 35 -23.20 -0.51 27.09
CA ALA A 35 -24.58 -0.98 27.05
C ALA A 35 -25.58 0.13 27.40
N PHE A 36 -25.28 0.94 28.41
CA PHE A 36 -26.10 2.07 28.83
C PHE A 36 -26.19 3.16 27.74
N ALA A 37 -25.09 3.45 27.07
CA ALA A 37 -25.05 4.40 25.95
C ALA A 37 -25.91 3.92 24.76
N ARG A 38 -25.83 2.62 24.41
CA ARG A 38 -26.68 2.03 23.37
C ARG A 38 -28.16 2.04 23.77
N PHE A 39 -28.45 1.78 25.05
CA PHE A 39 -29.81 1.79 25.57
C PHE A 39 -30.44 3.19 25.52
N MET A 40 -29.74 4.23 26.00
CA MET A 40 -30.26 5.61 25.95
C MET A 40 -30.43 6.17 24.53
N GLY A 41 -29.68 5.66 23.54
CA GLY A 41 -29.82 6.06 22.14
C GLY A 41 -31.02 5.43 21.41
N THR A 42 -31.79 4.56 22.06
CA THR A 42 -32.91 3.84 21.44
C THR A 42 -34.23 4.59 21.66
N PRO A 43 -35.11 4.73 20.65
CA PRO A 43 -36.41 5.42 20.80
C PRO A 43 -37.33 4.78 21.85
N GLN A 44 -37.14 3.48 22.13
CA GLN A 44 -37.86 2.76 23.18
C GLN A 44 -37.58 3.30 24.59
N PHE A 45 -36.38 3.84 24.84
CA PHE A 45 -36.03 4.43 26.14
C PHE A 45 -36.91 5.64 26.47
N ILE A 46 -37.10 6.52 25.48
CA ILE A 46 -37.93 7.72 25.62
C ILE A 46 -39.38 7.31 25.90
N LEU A 47 -39.92 6.35 25.17
CA LEU A 47 -41.27 5.84 25.39
C LEU A 47 -41.45 5.29 26.80
N TYR A 48 -40.53 4.46 27.28
CA TYR A 48 -40.58 3.90 28.64
C TYR A 48 -40.53 5.01 29.70
N MET A 49 -39.65 6.01 29.55
CA MET A 49 -39.55 7.13 30.47
C MET A 49 -40.81 7.99 30.50
N THR A 50 -41.42 8.26 29.33
CA THR A 50 -42.70 9.00 29.26
C THR A 50 -43.83 8.22 29.93
N LEU A 51 -43.91 6.91 29.71
CA LEU A 51 -44.90 6.05 30.36
C LEU A 51 -44.68 5.97 31.88
N PHE A 52 -43.43 5.90 32.33
CA PHE A 52 -43.10 5.90 33.75
C PHE A 52 -43.53 7.20 34.43
N VAL A 53 -43.17 8.36 33.87
CA VAL A 53 -43.55 9.68 34.40
C VAL A 53 -45.07 9.86 34.35
N GLY A 54 -45.70 9.54 33.22
CA GLY A 54 -47.15 9.62 33.06
C GLY A 54 -47.90 8.69 34.01
N GLY A 55 -47.41 7.47 34.20
CA GLY A 55 -47.92 6.50 35.16
C GLY A 55 -47.78 6.97 36.60
N TRP A 56 -46.63 7.52 36.98
CA TRP A 56 -46.40 8.08 38.31
C TRP A 56 -47.38 9.23 38.64
N ILE A 57 -47.56 10.14 37.69
CA ILE A 57 -48.52 11.24 37.80
C ILE A 57 -49.94 10.68 37.90
N ALA A 58 -50.33 9.74 37.02
CA ALA A 58 -51.65 9.13 37.02
C ALA A 58 -51.97 8.38 38.32
N LEU A 59 -51.01 7.64 38.89
CA LEU A 59 -51.15 6.96 40.17
C LEU A 59 -51.36 7.96 41.33
N ASN A 60 -50.63 9.08 41.34
CA ASN A 60 -50.75 10.11 42.37
C ASN A 60 -52.03 10.96 42.22
N LEU A 61 -52.50 11.21 41.00
CA LEU A 61 -53.77 11.90 40.74
C LEU A 61 -54.97 11.00 41.03
N GLY A 62 -54.90 9.73 40.66
CA GLY A 62 -55.95 8.74 40.86
C GLY A 62 -56.18 8.37 42.32
N GLY A 63 -55.23 8.70 43.21
CA GLY A 63 -55.39 8.52 44.66
C GLY A 63 -55.75 7.08 45.02
N ILE A 64 -55.03 6.12 44.44
CA ILE A 64 -55.23 4.71 44.78
C ILE A 64 -54.94 4.56 46.29
N PHE A 65 -55.98 4.23 47.07
CA PHE A 65 -56.06 4.17 48.55
C PHE A 65 -56.29 5.47 49.34
N GLY A 66 -56.62 6.61 48.70
CA GLY A 66 -56.89 7.86 49.43
C GLY A 66 -55.65 8.51 50.09
N LEU A 67 -54.47 7.87 49.99
CA LEU A 67 -53.18 8.44 50.34
C LEU A 67 -52.54 9.06 49.09
N ARG A 68 -52.35 10.38 49.12
CA ARG A 68 -51.58 11.10 48.09
C ARG A 68 -50.11 11.00 48.46
N TRP A 69 -49.42 10.00 47.90
CA TRP A 69 -48.03 9.70 48.22
C TRP A 69 -47.06 10.83 47.79
N ASP A 70 -47.37 11.52 46.70
CA ASP A 70 -46.59 12.64 46.15
C ASP A 70 -47.55 13.72 45.57
N PRO A 71 -48.11 14.61 46.41
CA PRO A 71 -48.98 15.69 45.97
C PRO A 71 -48.25 16.70 45.08
N TYR A 72 -48.98 17.40 44.21
CA TYR A 72 -48.44 18.50 43.38
C TYR A 72 -47.66 19.48 44.29
N PRO A 73 -46.36 19.77 44.05
CA PRO A 73 -45.61 19.68 42.79
C PRO A 73 -44.73 18.42 42.55
N PHE A 74 -45.07 17.26 43.11
CA PHE A 74 -44.33 15.98 42.94
C PHE A 74 -42.87 16.04 43.43
N ILE A 75 -42.67 16.26 44.74
CA ILE A 75 -41.33 16.43 45.33
C ILE A 75 -40.47 15.17 45.20
N LEU A 76 -41.07 13.97 45.31
CA LEU A 76 -40.34 12.72 45.24
C LEU A 76 -39.85 12.44 43.83
N LEU A 77 -40.69 12.72 42.82
CA LEU A 77 -40.29 12.62 41.41
C LEU A 77 -39.15 13.59 41.09
N ASN A 78 -39.22 14.83 41.57
CA ASN A 78 -38.16 15.81 41.39
C ASN A 78 -36.85 15.41 42.08
N LEU A 79 -36.94 14.86 43.30
CA LEU A 79 -35.78 14.35 44.03
C LEU A 79 -35.12 13.21 43.26
N ALA A 80 -35.91 12.26 42.77
CA ALA A 80 -35.41 11.14 41.97
C ALA A 80 -34.71 11.61 40.69
N PHE A 81 -35.31 12.54 39.94
CA PHE A 81 -34.68 13.13 38.74
C PHE A 81 -33.38 13.88 39.07
N SER A 82 -33.35 14.59 40.19
CA SER A 82 -32.15 15.30 40.64
C SER A 82 -31.01 14.34 40.98
N THR A 83 -31.30 13.25 41.68
CA THR A 83 -30.34 12.18 41.95
C THR A 83 -29.92 11.46 40.67
N GLN A 84 -30.86 11.19 39.75
CA GLN A 84 -30.57 10.56 38.46
C GLN A 84 -29.57 11.41 37.67
N ALA A 85 -29.79 12.72 37.55
CA ALA A 85 -28.87 13.62 36.85
C ALA A 85 -27.49 13.66 37.52
N SER A 86 -27.45 13.70 38.86
CA SER A 86 -26.21 13.73 39.63
C SER A 86 -25.35 12.48 39.44
N TYR A 87 -25.95 11.28 39.37
CA TYR A 87 -25.22 10.04 39.11
C TYR A 87 -24.93 9.80 37.62
N ALA A 88 -25.75 10.36 36.72
CA ALA A 88 -25.51 10.25 35.27
C ALA A 88 -24.23 10.98 34.85
N ALA A 89 -23.95 12.17 35.40
CA ALA A 89 -22.77 12.95 35.03
C ALA A 89 -21.42 12.19 35.15
N PRO A 90 -21.07 11.57 36.29
CA PRO A 90 -19.82 10.81 36.40
C PRO A 90 -19.79 9.55 35.54
N LEU A 91 -20.94 8.89 35.32
CA LEU A 91 -21.04 7.72 34.45
C LEU A 91 -20.80 8.11 32.98
N ILE A 92 -21.41 9.22 32.54
CA ILE A 92 -21.22 9.77 31.20
C ILE A 92 -19.77 10.20 30.99
N LEU A 93 -19.15 10.87 31.97
CA LEU A 93 -17.73 11.26 31.90
C LEU A 93 -16.82 10.04 31.68
N LEU A 94 -17.10 8.94 32.38
CA LEU A 94 -16.31 7.71 32.23
C LEU A 94 -16.54 7.05 30.87
N ALA A 95 -17.77 7.05 30.36
CA ALA A 95 -18.09 6.58 29.02
C ALA A 95 -17.37 7.41 27.94
N GLN A 96 -17.36 8.73 28.10
CA GLN A 96 -16.70 9.68 27.21
C GLN A 96 -15.18 9.51 27.21
N ASN A 97 -14.55 9.35 28.38
CA ASN A 97 -13.11 9.08 28.46
C ASN A 97 -12.72 7.83 27.65
N ARG A 98 -13.54 6.77 27.73
CA ARG A 98 -13.29 5.54 26.96
C ARG A 98 -13.53 5.71 25.46
N GLN A 99 -14.53 6.48 25.05
CA GLN A 99 -14.73 6.83 23.64
C GLN A 99 -13.52 7.61 23.12
N ALA A 100 -13.07 8.62 23.85
CA ALA A 100 -11.90 9.42 23.49
C ALA A 100 -10.61 8.58 23.39
N ASP A 101 -10.42 7.59 24.26
CA ASP A 101 -9.26 6.69 24.17
C ASP A 101 -9.31 5.78 22.94
N ARG A 102 -10.48 5.26 22.57
CA ARG A 102 -10.67 4.50 21.32
C ARG A 102 -10.44 5.38 20.09
N ASP A 103 -10.98 6.61 20.11
CA ASP A 103 -10.83 7.56 19.01
C ASP A 103 -9.36 7.95 18.81
N ARG A 104 -8.60 8.13 19.90
CA ARG A 104 -7.15 8.34 19.84
C ARG A 104 -6.42 7.19 19.17
N LEU A 105 -6.71 5.95 19.58
CA LEU A 105 -6.09 4.76 18.97
C LEU A 105 -6.43 4.64 17.48
N ALA A 106 -7.68 4.90 17.10
CA ALA A 106 -8.09 4.89 15.71
C ALA A 106 -7.33 5.95 14.88
N VAL A 107 -7.15 7.16 15.41
CA VAL A 107 -6.38 8.23 14.75
C VAL A 107 -4.90 7.88 14.64
N GLU A 108 -4.31 7.26 15.67
CA GLU A 108 -2.91 6.81 15.62
C GLU A 108 -2.69 5.71 14.58
N GLU A 109 -3.62 4.76 14.50
CA GLU A 109 -3.57 3.69 13.51
C GLU A 109 -3.73 4.25 12.09
N ASP A 110 -4.66 5.17 11.88
CA ASP A 110 -4.87 5.84 10.60
C ASP A 110 -3.61 6.61 10.16
N ARG A 111 -2.96 7.33 11.08
CA ARG A 111 -1.68 7.99 10.80
C ARG A 111 -0.59 7.00 10.38
N ARG A 112 -0.47 5.86 11.07
CA ARG A 112 0.51 4.81 10.69
C ARG A 112 0.21 4.27 9.30
N ARG A 113 -1.05 3.98 9.00
CA ARG A 113 -1.48 3.52 7.67
C ARG A 113 -1.16 4.56 6.59
N ALA A 114 -1.45 5.83 6.83
CA ALA A 114 -1.13 6.91 5.90
C ALA A 114 0.38 7.04 5.65
N THR A 115 1.22 6.90 6.70
CA THR A 115 2.68 6.92 6.52
C THR A 115 3.19 5.73 5.70
N ALA A 116 2.62 4.53 5.91
CA ALA A 116 2.97 3.34 5.15
C ALA A 116 2.55 3.47 3.67
N GLN A 117 1.31 3.91 3.42
CA GLN A 117 0.81 4.14 2.05
C GLN A 117 1.66 5.17 1.30
N LYS A 118 2.10 6.22 1.99
CA LYS A 118 3.02 7.21 1.40
C LYS A 118 4.34 6.56 1.00
N ALA A 119 4.94 5.77 1.88
CA ALA A 119 6.20 5.08 1.60
C ALA A 119 6.06 4.08 0.44
N ASP A 120 4.97 3.31 0.39
CA ASP A 120 4.69 2.38 -0.71
C ASP A 120 4.52 3.12 -2.04
N THR A 121 3.84 4.27 -2.03
CA THR A 121 3.67 5.09 -3.24
C THR A 121 5.02 5.66 -3.71
N GLU A 122 5.86 6.15 -2.79
CA GLU A 122 7.21 6.61 -3.12
C GLU A 122 8.09 5.48 -3.67
N PHE A 123 7.98 4.28 -3.10
CA PHE A 123 8.68 3.09 -3.58
C PHE A 123 8.25 2.73 -5.00
N LEU A 124 6.93 2.59 -5.24
CA LEU A 124 6.38 2.30 -6.57
C LEU A 124 6.78 3.37 -7.59
N ALA A 125 6.77 4.66 -7.22
CA ALA A 125 7.18 5.74 -8.10
C ALA A 125 8.66 5.63 -8.50
N ARG A 126 9.55 5.26 -7.56
CA ARG A 126 10.98 5.03 -7.83
C ARG A 126 11.19 3.81 -8.72
N GLU A 127 10.49 2.71 -8.43
CA GLU A 127 10.54 1.49 -9.24
C GLU A 127 10.05 1.75 -10.67
N ILE A 128 8.95 2.48 -10.85
CA ILE A 128 8.45 2.87 -12.18
C ILE A 128 9.45 3.77 -12.91
N ALA A 129 10.09 4.71 -12.20
CA ALA A 129 11.12 5.57 -12.80
C ALA A 129 12.34 4.76 -13.25
N ALA A 130 12.82 3.83 -12.43
CA ALA A 130 13.92 2.92 -12.76
C ALA A 130 13.57 2.02 -13.96
N LEU A 131 12.37 1.43 -13.94
CA LEU A 131 11.85 0.62 -15.04
C LEU A 131 11.75 1.44 -16.34
N ARG A 132 11.29 2.69 -16.28
CA ARG A 132 11.20 3.60 -17.42
C ARG A 132 12.58 3.89 -18.03
N ILE A 133 13.61 4.08 -17.21
CA ILE A 133 14.98 4.31 -17.68
C ILE A 133 15.51 3.05 -18.37
N ALA A 134 15.40 1.89 -17.72
CA ALA A 134 15.83 0.61 -18.28
C ALA A 134 15.13 0.28 -19.61
N LEU A 135 13.81 0.52 -19.69
CA LEU A 135 13.07 0.38 -20.94
C LEU A 135 13.45 1.44 -21.98
N GLY A 136 13.75 2.68 -21.57
CA GLY A 136 14.20 3.73 -22.46
C GLY A 136 15.51 3.40 -23.18
N GLU A 137 16.45 2.72 -22.49
CA GLU A 137 17.71 2.27 -23.08
C GLU A 137 17.51 1.15 -24.11
N VAL A 138 16.61 0.19 -23.85
CA VAL A 138 16.37 -0.98 -24.74
C VAL A 138 15.35 -0.69 -25.85
N ALA A 139 14.41 0.23 -25.64
CA ALA A 139 13.31 0.53 -26.57
C ALA A 139 13.54 1.79 -27.39
N THR A 140 14.78 2.13 -27.74
CA THR A 140 14.99 3.19 -28.75
C THR A 140 14.34 2.72 -30.05
N ARG A 141 13.43 3.53 -30.63
CA ARG A 141 12.71 3.20 -31.88
C ARG A 141 13.64 2.68 -32.97
N ASP A 142 14.84 3.25 -33.05
CA ASP A 142 15.85 2.88 -34.03
C ASP A 142 16.49 1.52 -33.75
N PHE A 143 16.66 1.11 -32.48
CA PHE A 143 17.14 -0.23 -32.11
C PHE A 143 16.10 -1.31 -32.41
N VAL A 144 14.84 -1.05 -32.02
CA VAL A 144 13.73 -1.96 -32.34
C VAL A 144 13.56 -2.07 -33.86
N ARG A 145 13.67 -0.96 -34.58
CA ARG A 145 13.64 -0.94 -36.04
C ARG A 145 14.84 -1.67 -36.64
N SER A 146 16.05 -1.50 -36.11
CA SER A 146 17.23 -2.17 -36.64
C SER A 146 17.16 -3.68 -36.43
N GLU A 147 16.70 -4.16 -35.27
CA GLU A 147 16.57 -5.61 -35.05
C GLU A 147 15.41 -6.23 -35.81
N LEU A 148 14.27 -5.54 -35.94
CA LEU A 148 13.21 -6.01 -36.84
C LEU A 148 13.67 -6.07 -38.30
N SER A 149 14.37 -5.04 -38.79
CA SER A 149 14.94 -5.05 -40.14
C SER A 149 15.98 -6.15 -40.33
N ARG A 150 16.85 -6.36 -39.32
CA ARG A 150 17.88 -7.41 -39.35
C ARG A 150 17.26 -8.79 -39.39
N LEU A 151 16.24 -9.05 -38.57
CA LEU A 151 15.48 -10.30 -38.56
C LEU A 151 14.76 -10.52 -39.90
N MET A 152 14.13 -9.49 -40.46
CA MET A 152 13.50 -9.56 -41.79
C MET A 152 14.51 -9.90 -42.89
N GLU A 153 15.69 -9.27 -42.85
CA GLU A 153 16.72 -9.51 -43.86
C GLU A 153 17.37 -10.89 -43.72
N GLU A 154 17.51 -11.40 -42.50
CA GLU A 154 17.92 -12.78 -42.24
C GLU A 154 16.92 -13.78 -42.83
N LEU A 155 15.61 -13.55 -42.63
CA LEU A 155 14.56 -14.39 -43.20
C LEU A 155 14.55 -14.35 -44.75
N ASP A 156 14.68 -13.17 -45.37
CA ASP A 156 14.75 -13.04 -46.83
C ASP A 156 16.01 -13.72 -47.41
N ARG A 157 17.14 -13.66 -46.70
CA ARG A 157 18.35 -14.40 -47.09
C ARG A 157 18.13 -15.90 -47.04
N GLU A 158 17.46 -16.42 -46.01
CA GLU A 158 17.12 -17.84 -45.92
C GLU A 158 16.21 -18.28 -47.06
N ASP A 159 15.17 -17.51 -47.38
CA ASP A 159 14.26 -17.80 -48.49
C ASP A 159 14.97 -17.76 -49.85
N ARG A 160 15.86 -16.79 -50.10
CA ARG A 160 16.70 -16.79 -51.31
C ARG A 160 17.67 -17.97 -51.35
N ARG A 161 18.19 -18.42 -50.19
CA ARG A 161 19.06 -19.59 -50.10
C ARG A 161 18.29 -20.86 -50.46
N ARG A 162 17.06 -21.00 -49.96
CA ARG A 162 16.12 -22.07 -50.33
C ARG A 162 15.80 -22.03 -51.82
N GLY A 163 15.42 -20.86 -52.35
CA GLY A 163 15.13 -20.67 -53.77
C GLY A 163 16.33 -20.94 -54.69
N ARG A 164 17.56 -20.64 -54.28
CA ARG A 164 18.78 -20.94 -55.06
C ARG A 164 19.14 -22.44 -55.06
N LEU A 165 18.82 -23.17 -53.98
CA LEU A 165 18.94 -24.62 -53.94
C LEU A 165 17.92 -25.28 -54.89
N GLU A 166 16.74 -24.68 -55.02
CA GLU A 166 15.68 -25.13 -55.93
C GLU A 166 15.93 -24.73 -57.40
N SER A 167 16.57 -23.58 -57.64
CA SER A 167 16.79 -23.00 -58.99
C SER A 167 18.11 -23.38 -59.66
N ARG A 168 18.90 -24.28 -59.09
CA ARG A 168 20.21 -24.69 -59.66
C ARG A 168 19.95 -25.44 -60.98
N PRO A 169 20.12 -24.82 -62.17
CA PRO A 169 19.87 -25.51 -63.42
C PRO A 169 21.06 -26.42 -63.69
N LEU A 170 20.80 -27.59 -64.26
CA LEU A 170 21.77 -28.61 -64.70
C LEU A 170 22.69 -28.13 -65.85
N SER A 171 23.24 -26.92 -65.80
CA SER A 171 23.92 -26.27 -66.94
C SER A 171 25.44 -26.10 -66.80
N ALA A 172 26.10 -26.63 -65.77
CA ALA A 172 27.55 -26.46 -65.57
C ALA A 172 28.38 -27.75 -65.81
N ALA A 173 27.95 -28.63 -66.72
CA ALA A 173 28.62 -29.91 -66.99
C ALA A 173 29.26 -30.05 -68.39
N GLY A 174 29.34 -29.00 -69.20
CA GLY A 174 29.93 -29.10 -70.53
C GLY A 174 30.70 -27.85 -70.91
N LEU A 175 32.03 -27.92 -70.88
CA LEU A 175 33.04 -27.14 -71.62
C LEU A 175 34.35 -27.08 -70.82
N ARG A 176 34.95 -28.24 -70.57
CA ARG A 176 36.35 -28.34 -70.13
C ARG A 176 36.93 -29.69 -70.53
N GLY A 177 37.27 -29.82 -71.81
CA GLY A 177 37.95 -31.00 -72.34
C GLY A 177 38.08 -30.91 -73.85
N ASP A 178 39.15 -30.27 -74.33
CA ASP A 178 39.80 -30.60 -75.61
C ASP A 178 40.94 -29.61 -75.91
N ALA A 179 42.06 -29.73 -75.20
CA ALA A 179 43.30 -29.05 -75.59
C ALA A 179 44.57 -29.75 -75.07
N ASP A 180 44.56 -31.09 -74.98
CA ASP A 180 45.77 -31.83 -74.63
C ASP A 180 45.78 -33.20 -75.33
N ARG A 181 46.13 -33.19 -76.61
CA ARG A 181 46.52 -34.37 -77.42
C ARG A 181 46.87 -33.94 -78.83
N LEU A 182 48.16 -33.70 -79.10
CA LEU A 182 48.91 -34.00 -80.33
C LEU A 182 50.38 -33.76 -79.94
N ASP A 183 50.98 -34.69 -79.21
CA ASP A 183 51.79 -35.81 -79.71
C ASP A 183 52.97 -35.37 -80.60
N GLY A 184 54.16 -35.73 -80.14
CA GLY A 184 55.42 -35.41 -80.78
C GLY A 184 55.91 -36.56 -81.65
N ARG A 185 56.50 -36.24 -82.81
CA ARG A 185 57.56 -37.06 -83.37
C ARG A 185 58.44 -36.32 -84.38
N ALA A 186 59.74 -36.46 -84.13
CA ALA A 186 60.88 -36.48 -85.06
C ALA A 186 61.35 -35.18 -85.75
N GLY A 187 62.67 -34.94 -85.65
CA GLY A 187 63.44 -34.17 -86.63
C GLY A 187 64.44 -33.17 -86.04
N GLU A 188 65.70 -33.57 -85.95
CA GLU A 188 66.87 -32.78 -85.53
C GLU A 188 67.35 -31.77 -86.63
N PRO A 189 68.49 -31.05 -86.50
CA PRO A 189 68.61 -29.67 -86.01
C PRO A 189 69.05 -28.65 -87.08
N GLY A 190 68.94 -27.33 -86.81
CA GLY A 190 69.44 -26.32 -87.76
C GLY A 190 69.48 -24.87 -87.29
N ARG A 191 70.62 -24.49 -86.68
CA ARG A 191 71.34 -23.20 -86.77
C ARG A 191 70.62 -21.84 -86.61
N ARG A 192 71.26 -21.07 -85.70
CA ARG A 192 71.64 -19.63 -85.77
C ARG A 192 70.54 -18.58 -85.67
N GLY A 193 70.78 -17.65 -84.74
CA GLY A 193 70.36 -16.25 -84.90
C GLY A 193 69.88 -15.58 -83.62
N GLU A 194 70.82 -15.20 -82.76
CA GLU A 194 70.70 -14.02 -81.89
C GLU A 194 70.42 -12.75 -82.73
N PRO A 195 70.12 -11.57 -82.13
CA PRO A 195 69.03 -11.26 -81.21
C PRO A 195 68.33 -9.95 -81.66
N GLY A 196 67.39 -9.43 -80.87
CA GLY A 196 67.29 -7.99 -80.76
C GLY A 196 65.90 -7.39 -80.66
N GLY A 197 65.62 -6.91 -79.45
CA GLY A 197 65.19 -5.53 -79.27
C GLY A 197 63.69 -5.32 -79.19
N ARG A 198 63.16 -4.93 -78.03
CA ARG A 198 63.21 -3.60 -77.38
C ARG A 198 62.00 -2.74 -77.79
N LYS A 199 61.31 -2.31 -76.73
CA LYS A 199 60.49 -1.09 -76.58
C LYS A 199 59.08 -1.17 -77.20
N GLY A 200 58.06 -0.69 -76.51
CA GLY A 200 58.03 0.12 -75.28
C GLY A 200 56.62 0.25 -74.75
#